data_AF-A0A0C2G078-F1
#
_entry.id   AF-A0A0C2G078-F1
#
_cell.length_a   1.000
_cell.length_b   1.000
_cell.length_c   1.000
_cell.angle_alpha   90.00
_cell.angle_beta   90.00
_cell.angle_gamma   90.00
#
_symmetry.space_group_name_H-M   'P 1'
#
loop_
_entity.id
_entity.type
_entity.pdbx_description
1 polymer ?
#
loop_
_entity_poly.entity_id
_entity_poly.type
_entity_poly.pdbx_seq_one_letter_code
_entity_poly.pdbx_strand_id
1 'polypeptide(L)'
;ELQRQFTDSGTKLVFTNQDCLKKVQNAARLSPTVKVGIHTTTQHCTTEVGTTGVSKGVMLTHRNYCAMMNIYRRHDAARMSGALTPPWNNDKDKHLFLLPFYHCYGFALLMGSLLNGATAVVMSHFQPELFCASIQKHRIRHVAVVPPIMVFLAKSPICQRYDLSSLQFLLSGAAPAGKDLCEDLSRKYKNMTHIQQGG
;
A
#
# COMPACT_ATOMS: atom_id res chain seq x y z
N GLU A 1 8.73 -10.70 18.74
CA GLU A 1 8.79 -9.66 17.69
C GLU A 1 8.47 -8.25 18.19
N LEU A 2 7.23 -7.92 18.56
CA LEU A 2 6.87 -6.54 18.99
C LEU A 2 7.76 -5.97 20.11
N GLN A 3 8.05 -6.76 21.15
CA GLN A 3 8.97 -6.37 22.23
C GLN A 3 10.37 -6.00 21.71
N ARG A 4 10.89 -6.80 20.79
CA ARG A 4 12.20 -6.56 20.18
C ARG A 4 12.17 -5.28 19.35
N GLN A 5 11.11 -5.04 18.59
CA GLN A 5 10.96 -3.80 17.83
C GLN A 5 10.96 -2.57 18.75
N PHE A 6 10.33 -2.62 19.93
CA PHE A 6 10.39 -1.53 20.89
C PHE A 6 11.79 -1.32 21.46
N THR A 7 12.50 -2.39 21.80
CA THR A 7 13.88 -2.32 22.30
C THR A 7 14.84 -1.76 21.24
N ASP A 8 14.80 -2.30 20.02
CA ASP A 8 15.71 -1.92 18.92
C ASP A 8 15.44 -0.49 18.44
N SER A 9 14.18 -0.02 18.48
CA SER A 9 13.80 1.34 18.05
C SER A 9 13.94 2.42 19.15
N GLY A 10 14.05 2.03 20.42
CA GLY A 10 14.00 2.98 21.53
C GLY A 10 12.67 3.75 21.60
N THR A 11 11.55 3.06 21.30
CA THR A 11 10.20 3.66 21.25
C THR A 11 9.83 4.36 22.56
N LYS A 12 9.36 5.62 22.47
CA LYS A 12 9.01 6.47 23.62
C LYS A 12 7.51 6.59 23.88
N LEU A 13 6.69 6.40 22.85
CA LEU A 13 5.24 6.52 22.91
C LEU A 13 4.62 5.54 21.92
N VAL A 14 3.59 4.82 22.36
CA VAL A 14 2.85 3.86 21.52
C VAL A 14 1.38 4.24 21.51
N PHE A 15 0.84 4.53 20.33
CA PHE A 15 -0.59 4.64 20.11
C PHE A 15 -1.15 3.26 19.78
N THR A 16 -2.21 2.85 20.47
CA THR A 16 -2.84 1.53 20.28
C THR A 16 -4.33 1.58 20.57
N ASN A 17 -5.08 0.60 20.08
CA ASN A 17 -6.50 0.44 20.40
C ASN A 17 -6.68 -0.42 21.66
N GLN A 18 -7.91 -0.45 22.20
CA GLN A 18 -8.21 -1.23 23.39
C GLN A 18 -7.89 -2.73 23.23
N ASP A 19 -8.17 -3.29 22.05
CA ASP A 19 -7.95 -4.70 21.74
C ASP A 19 -6.47 -5.10 21.83
N CYS A 20 -5.56 -4.19 21.47
CA CYS A 20 -4.12 -4.43 21.48
C CYS A 20 -3.42 -3.96 22.76
N LEU A 21 -4.12 -3.28 23.66
CA LEU A 21 -3.53 -2.62 24.83
C LEU A 21 -2.72 -3.59 25.71
N LYS A 22 -3.29 -4.75 26.06
CA LYS A 22 -2.60 -5.76 26.87
C LYS A 22 -1.32 -6.26 26.20
N LYS A 23 -1.36 -6.46 24.88
CA LYS A 23 -0.21 -6.93 24.09
C LYS A 23 0.91 -5.89 24.06
N VAL A 24 0.56 -4.61 23.91
CA VAL A 24 1.51 -3.48 23.94
C VAL A 24 2.11 -3.32 25.34
N GLN A 25 1.29 -3.36 26.39
CA GLN A 25 1.76 -3.25 27.78
C GLN A 25 2.76 -4.36 28.14
N ASN A 26 2.48 -5.60 27.73
CA ASN A 26 3.39 -6.72 27.96
C ASN A 26 4.73 -6.53 27.24
N ALA A 27 4.72 -5.99 26.02
CA ALA A 27 5.92 -5.73 25.24
C ALA A 27 6.75 -4.54 25.77
N ALA A 28 6.10 -3.50 26.29
CA ALA A 28 6.75 -2.28 26.76
C ALA A 28 7.44 -2.42 28.13
N ARG A 29 6.99 -3.36 28.98
CA ARG A 29 7.57 -3.60 30.33
C ARG A 29 9.08 -3.86 30.33
N LEU A 30 9.63 -4.29 29.21
CA LEU A 30 11.02 -4.71 29.07
C LEU A 30 11.84 -3.76 28.17
N SER A 31 11.27 -2.61 27.79
CA SER A 31 11.95 -1.64 26.93
C SER A 31 12.80 -0.66 27.74
N PRO A 32 14.07 -0.41 27.34
CA PRO A 32 14.96 0.50 28.06
C PRO A 32 14.53 1.97 27.93
N THR A 33 14.80 2.78 28.94
CA THR A 33 14.55 4.22 28.94
C THR A 33 15.57 4.93 28.03
N VAL A 34 15.10 5.65 27.00
CA VAL A 34 15.98 6.30 25.99
C VAL A 34 15.91 7.83 26.08
N LYS A 35 17.06 8.51 26.26
CA LYS A 35 17.19 9.98 26.23
C LYS A 35 17.07 10.54 24.79
N VAL A 36 16.59 11.77 24.64
CA VAL A 36 16.25 12.38 23.33
C VAL A 36 17.24 13.48 22.95
N GLY A 37 17.68 13.49 21.69
CA GLY A 37 18.34 14.61 21.03
C GLY A 37 17.52 15.05 19.80
N ILE A 38 17.46 16.35 19.54
CA ILE A 38 16.54 16.99 18.56
C ILE A 38 17.05 16.97 17.11
N HIS A 39 18.14 16.27 16.80
CA HIS A 39 18.77 16.32 15.48
C HIS A 39 19.02 14.93 14.91
N THR A 40 17.96 14.33 14.39
CA THR A 40 17.89 13.42 13.21
C THR A 40 16.42 12.99 13.07
N THR A 41 15.65 13.69 12.23
CA THR A 41 14.20 13.40 12.09
C THR A 41 13.99 12.16 11.21
N THR A 42 13.98 10.99 11.83
CA THR A 42 13.44 9.76 11.24
C THR A 42 11.93 9.92 11.12
N GLN A 43 11.40 9.86 9.90
CA GLN A 43 9.98 10.05 9.60
C GLN A 43 9.20 8.74 9.71
N HIS A 44 9.82 7.62 9.32
CA HIS A 44 9.15 6.33 9.25
C HIS A 44 10.15 5.19 9.38
N CYS A 45 9.83 4.19 10.21
CA CYS A 45 10.58 2.95 10.33
C CYS A 45 9.73 1.81 9.77
N THR A 46 10.18 1.19 8.69
CA THR A 46 9.55 -0.02 8.15
C THR A 46 10.28 -1.24 8.68
N THR A 47 9.52 -2.23 9.14
CA THR A 47 10.09 -3.53 9.51
C THR A 47 10.15 -4.39 8.28
N GLU A 48 11.36 -4.64 7.77
CA GLU A 48 11.58 -5.59 6.69
C GLU A 48 11.97 -6.95 7.28
N VAL A 49 11.44 -8.03 6.73
CA VAL A 49 11.86 -9.39 7.11
C VAL A 49 13.22 -9.61 6.46
N GLY A 50 14.29 -9.58 7.26
CA GLY A 50 15.64 -9.80 6.76
C GLY A 50 15.84 -11.24 6.27
N THR A 51 16.64 -11.42 5.23
CA THR A 51 17.02 -12.74 4.68
C THR A 51 17.77 -13.62 5.68
N THR A 52 18.24 -13.04 6.80
CA THR A 52 18.90 -13.72 7.91
C THR A 52 17.93 -14.21 8.99
N GLY A 53 16.61 -14.21 8.73
CA GLY A 53 15.56 -14.63 9.68
C GLY A 53 15.21 -13.61 10.76
N VAL A 54 15.86 -12.44 10.75
CA VAL A 54 15.72 -11.38 11.74
C VAL A 54 15.17 -10.12 11.05
N SER A 55 14.04 -9.59 11.52
CA SER A 55 13.53 -8.31 11.01
C SER A 55 14.42 -7.15 11.47
N LYS A 56 14.73 -6.24 10.54
CA LYS A 56 15.47 -5.00 10.82
C LYS A 56 14.59 -3.80 10.46
N GLY A 57 14.64 -2.77 11.29
CA GLY A 57 14.00 -1.49 10.99
C GLY A 57 14.85 -0.67 10.02
N VAL A 58 14.24 -0.19 8.94
CA VAL A 58 14.88 0.75 8.01
C VAL A 58 14.49 2.16 8.42
N MET A 59 15.46 2.99 8.79
CA MET A 59 15.23 4.39 9.14
C MET A 59 15.17 5.27 7.90
N LEU A 60 14.00 5.85 7.62
CA LEU A 60 13.85 6.84 6.55
C LEU A 60 13.88 8.25 7.14
N THR A 61 14.83 9.06 6.70
CA THR A 61 14.86 10.49 7.03
C THR A 61 13.78 11.24 6.26
N HIS A 62 13.31 12.36 6.82
CA HIS A 62 12.34 13.22 6.13
C HIS A 62 12.82 13.65 4.73
N ARG A 63 14.11 13.96 4.58
CA ARG A 63 14.71 14.35 3.29
C ARG A 63 14.63 13.23 2.27
N ASN A 64 15.00 12.01 2.65
CA ASN A 64 14.98 10.86 1.76
C ASN A 64 13.56 10.53 1.31
N TYR A 65 12.62 10.62 2.24
CA TYR A 65 11.22 10.36 1.95
C TYR A 65 10.59 11.44 1.04
N CYS A 66 10.84 12.72 1.30
CA CYS A 66 10.40 13.81 0.41
C CYS A 66 10.99 13.67 -0.99
N ALA A 67 12.27 13.31 -1.12
CA ALA A 67 12.89 13.08 -2.41
C ALA A 67 12.20 11.93 -3.17
N MET A 68 11.95 10.80 -2.49
CA MET A 68 11.19 9.68 -3.04
C MET A 68 9.78 10.10 -3.48
N MET A 69 9.06 10.85 -2.65
CA MET A 69 7.71 11.33 -2.98
C MET A 69 7.71 12.28 -4.19
N ASN A 70 8.71 13.13 -4.35
CA ASN A 70 8.83 14.01 -5.52
C ASN A 70 9.07 13.21 -6.81
N ILE A 71 9.91 12.17 -6.76
CA ILE A 71 10.13 11.27 -7.90
C ILE A 71 8.83 10.52 -8.23
N TYR A 72 8.18 9.96 -7.20
CA TYR A 72 6.93 9.23 -7.36
C TYR A 72 5.84 10.10 -8.00
N ARG A 73 5.62 11.33 -7.51
CA ARG A 73 4.63 12.25 -8.07
C ARG A 73 4.88 12.58 -9.54
N ARG A 74 6.15 12.78 -9.94
CA ARG A 74 6.51 13.02 -11.35
C ARG A 74 6.23 11.79 -12.21
N HIS A 75 6.58 10.60 -11.71
CA HIS A 75 6.34 9.34 -12.42
C HIS A 75 4.85 9.02 -12.54
N ASP A 76 4.09 9.20 -11.46
CA ASP A 76 2.63 9.03 -11.39
C ASP A 76 1.91 9.94 -12.41
N ALA A 77 2.26 11.23 -12.42
CA ALA A 77 1.73 12.18 -13.40
C ALA A 77 2.06 11.77 -14.85
N ALA A 78 3.28 11.29 -15.11
CA ALA A 78 3.72 10.90 -16.45
C ALA A 78 3.13 9.57 -16.93
N ARG A 79 2.83 8.62 -16.04
CA ARG A 79 2.46 7.25 -16.41
C ARG A 79 1.03 6.86 -16.03
N MET A 80 0.60 7.12 -14.80
CA MET A 80 -0.73 6.70 -14.35
C MET A 80 -1.81 7.68 -14.78
N SER A 81 -1.59 8.99 -14.60
CA SER A 81 -2.59 10.00 -14.96
C SER A 81 -2.89 10.03 -16.47
N GLY A 82 -1.90 9.73 -17.31
CA GLY A 82 -2.06 9.63 -18.77
C GLY A 82 -2.58 8.27 -19.27
N ALA A 83 -2.45 7.21 -18.47
CA ALA A 83 -2.94 5.87 -18.82
C ALA A 83 -4.45 5.70 -18.62
N LEU A 84 -5.04 6.56 -17.78
CA LEU A 84 -6.46 6.54 -17.45
C LEU A 84 -7.26 7.38 -18.45
N THR A 85 -8.43 6.89 -18.85
CA THR A 85 -9.35 7.61 -19.75
C THR A 85 -10.73 7.73 -19.09
N PRO A 86 -11.20 8.95 -18.76
CA PRO A 86 -10.51 10.26 -18.83
C PRO A 86 -9.33 10.37 -17.85
N PRO A 87 -8.44 11.37 -17.95
CA PRO A 87 -7.35 11.54 -16.99
C PRO A 87 -7.83 11.58 -15.54
N TRP A 88 -6.93 11.22 -14.62
CA TRP A 88 -7.24 11.18 -13.19
C TRP A 88 -7.73 12.55 -12.66
N ASN A 89 -8.78 12.53 -11.84
CA ASN A 89 -9.35 13.71 -11.20
C ASN A 89 -9.52 13.45 -9.70
N ASN A 90 -8.75 14.18 -8.86
CA ASN A 90 -8.75 14.02 -7.40
C ASN A 90 -10.12 14.26 -6.72
N ASP A 91 -11.01 15.05 -7.33
CA ASP A 91 -12.34 15.34 -6.78
C ASP A 91 -13.35 14.21 -7.03
N LYS A 92 -13.10 13.37 -8.04
CA LYS A 92 -14.03 12.33 -8.49
C LYS A 92 -13.50 10.93 -8.19
N ASP A 93 -12.24 10.72 -8.53
CA ASP A 93 -11.56 9.43 -8.45
C ASP A 93 -11.10 9.14 -7.02
N LYS A 94 -11.03 7.85 -6.71
CA LYS A 94 -10.69 7.37 -5.37
C LYS A 94 -9.67 6.25 -5.48
N HIS A 95 -8.68 6.26 -4.60
CA HIS A 95 -7.75 5.15 -4.44
C HIS A 95 -8.37 4.07 -3.58
N LEU A 96 -8.12 2.80 -3.89
CA LEU A 96 -8.40 1.68 -3.00
C LEU A 96 -7.09 1.16 -2.43
N PHE A 97 -6.91 1.32 -1.11
CA PHE A 97 -5.74 0.83 -0.39
C PHE A 97 -6.03 -0.49 0.29
N LEU A 98 -5.22 -1.49 -0.06
CA LEU A 98 -5.23 -2.83 0.54
C LEU A 98 -3.86 -3.22 1.10
N LEU A 99 -2.83 -2.40 0.85
CA LEU A 99 -1.46 -2.67 1.26
C LEU A 99 -1.23 -2.15 2.69
N PRO A 100 -0.58 -2.94 3.56
CA PRO A 100 -0.34 -2.51 4.92
C PRO A 100 0.55 -1.26 4.99
N PHE A 101 0.19 -0.31 5.87
CA PHE A 101 0.94 0.94 6.03
C PHE A 101 2.25 0.79 6.81
N TYR A 102 2.54 -0.38 7.38
CA TYR A 102 3.85 -0.67 7.97
C TYR A 102 4.92 -1.02 6.92
N HIS A 103 4.51 -1.19 5.65
CA HIS A 103 5.43 -1.29 4.51
C HIS A 103 5.59 0.07 3.83
N CYS A 104 6.80 0.38 3.38
CA CYS A 104 7.14 1.66 2.73
C CYS A 104 6.23 1.95 1.53
N TYR A 105 5.87 0.90 0.79
CA TYR A 105 5.03 1.01 -0.39
C TYR A 105 3.61 1.46 -0.05
N GLY A 106 2.94 0.81 0.91
CA GLY A 106 1.60 1.20 1.36
C GLY A 106 1.59 2.60 1.96
N PHE A 107 2.62 2.95 2.74
CA PHE A 107 2.76 4.27 3.33
C PHE A 107 2.99 5.37 2.26
N ALA A 108 3.83 5.11 1.25
CA ALA A 108 4.10 6.03 0.14
C ALA A 108 2.83 6.35 -0.67
N LEU A 109 2.01 5.34 -0.96
CA LEU A 109 0.76 5.54 -1.67
C LEU A 109 -0.22 6.40 -0.86
N LEU A 110 -0.36 6.12 0.45
CA LEU A 110 -1.20 6.92 1.34
C LEU A 110 -0.75 8.39 1.38
N MET A 111 0.55 8.64 1.58
CA MET A 111 1.10 9.99 1.58
C MET A 111 0.91 10.68 0.23
N GLY A 112 1.05 9.95 -0.88
CA GLY A 112 0.79 10.46 -2.22
C GLY A 112 -0.64 10.97 -2.39
N SER A 113 -1.63 10.18 -1.97
CA SER A 113 -3.03 10.60 -2.03
C SER A 113 -3.32 11.81 -1.15
N LEU A 114 -2.81 11.83 0.09
CA LEU A 114 -3.01 12.96 1.00
C LEU A 114 -2.38 14.25 0.46
N LEU A 115 -1.15 14.19 -0.05
CA LEU A 115 -0.45 15.36 -0.61
C LEU A 115 -1.09 15.90 -1.90
N ASN A 116 -1.83 15.06 -2.62
CA ASN A 116 -2.56 15.44 -3.82
C ASN A 116 -4.04 15.79 -3.56
N GLY A 117 -4.51 15.70 -2.30
CA GLY A 117 -5.92 15.94 -1.95
C GLY A 117 -6.88 14.88 -2.48
N ALA A 118 -6.38 13.69 -2.82
CA ALA A 118 -7.20 12.60 -3.35
C ALA A 118 -7.94 11.85 -2.24
N THR A 119 -9.11 11.30 -2.56
CA THR A 119 -9.87 10.45 -1.63
C THR A 119 -9.34 9.02 -1.64
N ALA A 120 -9.24 8.40 -0.46
CA ALA A 120 -8.79 7.02 -0.30
C ALA A 120 -9.83 6.16 0.44
N VAL A 121 -10.13 4.99 -0.13
CA VAL A 121 -10.90 3.91 0.49
C VAL A 121 -9.90 2.90 1.05
N VAL A 122 -9.88 2.70 2.36
CA VAL A 122 -8.90 1.85 3.03
C VAL A 122 -9.55 0.54 3.47
N MET A 123 -8.92 -0.57 3.11
CA MET A 123 -9.27 -1.91 3.54
C MET A 123 -8.13 -2.46 4.41
N SER A 124 -8.46 -2.95 5.61
CA SER A 124 -7.47 -3.43 6.60
C SER A 124 -6.71 -4.67 6.12
N HIS A 125 -7.37 -5.56 5.39
CA HIS A 125 -6.79 -6.74 4.78
C HIS A 125 -7.64 -7.21 3.60
N PHE A 126 -7.06 -7.97 2.69
CA PHE A 126 -7.78 -8.47 1.51
C PHE A 126 -8.96 -9.36 1.91
N GLN A 127 -10.16 -8.97 1.49
CA GLN A 127 -11.40 -9.75 1.56
C GLN A 127 -12.02 -9.74 0.15
N PRO A 128 -12.14 -10.88 -0.54
CA PRO A 128 -12.56 -10.94 -1.94
C PRO A 128 -13.85 -10.19 -2.27
N GLU A 129 -14.92 -10.44 -1.51
CA GLU A 129 -16.23 -9.83 -1.70
C GLU A 129 -16.19 -8.33 -1.42
N LEU A 130 -15.55 -7.92 -0.32
CA LEU A 130 -15.44 -6.51 0.05
C LEU A 130 -14.59 -5.74 -0.97
N PHE A 131 -13.53 -6.36 -1.49
CA PHE A 131 -12.68 -5.78 -2.52
C PHE A 131 -13.47 -5.51 -3.80
N CYS A 132 -14.17 -6.52 -4.32
CA CYS A 132 -15.00 -6.36 -5.52
C CYS A 132 -16.16 -5.37 -5.29
N ALA A 133 -16.85 -5.45 -4.15
CA ALA A 133 -17.91 -4.53 -3.77
C ALA A 133 -17.41 -3.08 -3.67
N SER A 134 -16.20 -2.87 -3.13
CA SER A 134 -15.58 -1.55 -3.01
C SER A 134 -15.24 -0.97 -4.39
N ILE A 135 -14.71 -1.80 -5.30
CA ILE A 135 -14.45 -1.37 -6.68
C ILE A 135 -15.75 -0.90 -7.34
N GLN A 136 -16.81 -1.71 -7.28
CA GLN A 136 -18.11 -1.38 -7.88
C GLN A 136 -18.75 -0.12 -7.26
N LYS A 137 -18.79 -0.05 -5.92
CA LYS A 137 -19.44 1.03 -5.18
C LYS A 137 -18.73 2.37 -5.38
N HIS A 138 -17.41 2.36 -5.33
CA HIS A 138 -16.60 3.57 -5.40
C HIS A 138 -16.08 3.87 -6.81
N ARG A 139 -16.42 3.03 -7.79
CA ARG A 139 -15.98 3.11 -9.19
C ARG A 139 -14.46 3.24 -9.28
N ILE A 140 -13.75 2.37 -8.56
CA ILE A 140 -12.29 2.40 -8.49
C ILE A 140 -11.70 2.10 -9.87
N ARG A 141 -10.76 2.93 -10.31
CA ARG A 141 -10.17 2.89 -11.65
C ARG A 141 -8.75 2.36 -11.68
N HIS A 142 -8.06 2.49 -10.55
CA HIS A 142 -6.69 2.05 -10.36
C HIS A 142 -6.56 1.33 -9.01
N VAL A 143 -5.96 0.14 -9.02
CA VAL A 143 -5.54 -0.54 -7.78
C VAL A 143 -4.09 -1.00 -7.86
N ALA A 144 -3.37 -0.80 -6.75
CA ALA A 144 -2.07 -1.41 -6.50
C ALA A 144 -2.28 -2.76 -5.80
N VAL A 145 -1.79 -3.82 -6.41
CA VAL A 145 -2.02 -5.22 -6.01
C VAL A 145 -0.72 -6.01 -5.99
N VAL A 146 -0.80 -7.22 -5.44
CA VAL A 146 0.25 -8.24 -5.50
C VAL A 146 -0.20 -9.39 -6.41
N PRO A 147 0.72 -10.22 -6.94
CA PRO A 147 0.37 -11.27 -7.90
C PRO A 147 -0.76 -12.22 -7.48
N PRO A 148 -0.91 -12.64 -6.20
CA PRO A 148 -2.06 -13.43 -5.77
C PRO A 148 -3.42 -12.78 -6.03
N ILE A 149 -3.52 -11.45 -5.90
CA ILE A 149 -4.77 -10.70 -6.15
C ILE A 149 -5.02 -10.58 -7.67
N MET A 150 -3.97 -10.49 -8.49
CA MET A 150 -4.10 -10.57 -9.94
C MET A 150 -4.65 -11.93 -10.38
N VAL A 151 -4.15 -13.03 -9.80
CA VAL A 151 -4.68 -14.38 -10.05
C VAL A 151 -6.15 -14.47 -9.64
N PHE A 152 -6.51 -13.92 -8.47
CA PHE A 152 -7.90 -13.81 -8.04
C PHE A 152 -8.77 -13.07 -9.07
N LEU A 153 -8.34 -11.89 -9.53
CA LEU A 153 -9.06 -11.10 -10.53
C LEU A 153 -9.23 -11.88 -11.84
N ALA A 154 -8.23 -12.65 -12.26
CA ALA A 154 -8.28 -13.43 -13.49
C ALA A 154 -9.23 -14.64 -13.36
N LYS A 155 -9.12 -15.42 -12.28
CA LYS A 155 -9.70 -16.77 -12.19
C LYS A 155 -10.93 -16.90 -11.31
N SER A 156 -11.13 -16.01 -10.34
CA SER A 156 -12.19 -16.20 -9.35
C SER A 156 -13.58 -15.93 -9.94
N PRO A 157 -14.57 -16.80 -9.70
CA PRO A 157 -15.97 -16.56 -10.08
C PRO A 157 -16.60 -15.43 -9.27
N ILE A 158 -16.04 -15.11 -8.09
CA ILE A 158 -16.52 -14.01 -7.24
C ILE A 158 -16.57 -12.70 -8.03
N CYS A 159 -15.57 -12.45 -8.87
CA CYS A 159 -15.47 -11.24 -9.68
C CYS A 159 -16.63 -11.09 -10.67
N GLN A 160 -17.27 -12.18 -11.12
CA GLN A 160 -18.39 -12.13 -12.06
C GLN A 160 -19.69 -11.62 -11.41
N ARG A 161 -19.76 -11.62 -10.07
CA ARG A 161 -20.91 -11.12 -9.30
C ARG A 161 -20.92 -9.60 -9.14
N TYR A 162 -19.86 -8.91 -9.59
CA TYR A 162 -19.68 -7.48 -9.41
C TYR A 162 -19.34 -6.78 -10.73
N ASP A 163 -19.77 -5.54 -10.86
CA ASP A 163 -19.36 -4.65 -11.94
C ASP A 163 -17.97 -4.07 -11.64
N LEU A 164 -16.95 -4.66 -12.27
CA LEU A 164 -15.56 -4.22 -12.21
C LEU A 164 -15.15 -3.41 -13.46
N SER A 165 -16.12 -2.94 -14.26
CA SER A 165 -15.85 -2.25 -15.53
C SER A 165 -15.13 -0.91 -15.35
N SER A 166 -15.16 -0.30 -14.17
CA SER A 166 -14.44 0.94 -13.89
C SER A 166 -12.92 0.75 -13.85
N LEU A 167 -12.44 -0.49 -13.66
CA LEU A 167 -11.03 -0.78 -13.48
C LEU A 167 -10.27 -0.68 -14.82
N GLN A 168 -9.29 0.23 -14.87
CA GLN A 168 -8.51 0.54 -16.07
C GLN A 168 -7.01 0.29 -15.88
N PHE A 169 -6.51 0.43 -14.65
CA PHE A 169 -5.08 0.32 -14.36
C PHE A 169 -4.81 -0.64 -13.20
N LEU A 170 -3.87 -1.56 -13.42
CA LEU A 170 -3.32 -2.41 -12.36
C LEU A 170 -1.83 -2.14 -12.18
N LEU A 171 -1.42 -1.86 -10.95
CA LEU A 171 -0.02 -1.81 -10.55
C LEU A 171 0.32 -3.05 -9.73
N SER A 172 1.10 -3.98 -10.28
CA SER A 172 1.62 -5.14 -9.55
C SER A 172 2.99 -4.83 -8.98
N GLY A 173 3.20 -5.07 -7.68
CA GLY A 173 4.51 -4.95 -7.05
C GLY A 173 4.96 -6.24 -6.35
N ALA A 174 6.13 -6.17 -5.69
CA ALA A 174 6.75 -7.19 -4.84
C ALA A 174 7.22 -8.48 -5.52
N ALA A 175 6.61 -8.91 -6.61
CA ALA A 175 7.07 -10.05 -7.41
C ALA A 175 6.61 -9.92 -8.88
N PRO A 176 7.38 -10.47 -9.84
CA PRO A 176 6.97 -10.48 -11.24
C PRO A 176 5.68 -11.28 -11.41
N ALA A 177 4.74 -10.73 -12.19
CA ALA A 177 3.56 -11.47 -12.61
C ALA A 177 3.85 -12.12 -13.98
N GLY A 178 3.47 -13.39 -14.15
CA GLY A 178 3.68 -14.09 -15.43
C GLY A 178 2.96 -13.38 -16.58
N LYS A 179 3.58 -13.34 -17.77
CA LYS A 179 3.02 -12.69 -18.96
C LYS A 179 1.59 -13.16 -19.26
N ASP A 180 1.37 -14.47 -19.19
CA ASP A 180 0.06 -15.10 -19.43
C ASP A 180 -1.03 -14.55 -18.51
N LEU A 181 -0.69 -14.28 -17.24
CA LEU A 181 -1.64 -13.71 -16.28
C LEU A 181 -2.04 -12.28 -16.65
N CYS A 182 -1.09 -11.46 -17.13
CA CYS A 182 -1.39 -10.11 -17.62
C CYS A 182 -2.27 -10.17 -18.86
N GLU A 183 -1.99 -11.07 -19.81
CA GLU A 183 -2.80 -11.23 -21.01
C GLU A 183 -4.22 -11.71 -20.70
N ASP A 184 -4.37 -12.66 -19.77
CA ASP A 184 -5.68 -13.13 -19.29
C ASP A 184 -6.51 -12.00 -18.68
N LEU A 185 -5.88 -11.14 -17.88
CA LEU A 185 -6.54 -9.98 -17.28
C LEU A 185 -6.97 -8.97 -18.34
N SER A 186 -6.11 -8.63 -19.29
CA SER A 186 -6.45 -7.71 -20.38
C SER A 186 -7.56 -8.26 -21.27
N ARG A 187 -7.61 -9.57 -21.51
CA ARG A 187 -8.72 -10.22 -22.24
C ARG A 187 -10.03 -10.17 -21.46
N LYS A 188 -9.99 -10.45 -20.16
CA LYS A 188 -11.18 -10.49 -19.29
C LYS A 188 -11.77 -9.10 -19.05
N TYR A 189 -10.91 -8.10 -18.81
CA TYR A 189 -11.31 -6.74 -18.49
C TYR A 189 -11.00 -5.82 -19.67
N LYS A 190 -11.95 -5.67 -20.61
CA LYS A 190 -11.76 -4.87 -21.84
C LYS A 190 -11.43 -3.39 -21.61
N ASN A 191 -11.79 -2.86 -20.45
CA ASN A 191 -11.50 -1.48 -20.05
C ASN A 191 -10.10 -1.33 -19.44
N MET A 192 -9.38 -2.42 -19.23
CA MET A 192 -8.01 -2.41 -18.74
C MET A 192 -7.10 -1.79 -19.79
N THR A 193 -6.65 -0.56 -19.55
CA THR A 193 -5.75 0.14 -20.47
C THR A 193 -4.31 -0.24 -20.19
N HIS A 194 -3.94 -0.48 -18.92
CA HIS A 194 -2.56 -0.69 -18.51
C HIS A 194 -2.45 -1.68 -17.35
N ILE A 195 -1.49 -2.60 -17.47
CA ILE A 195 -1.01 -3.44 -16.37
C ILE A 195 0.48 -3.16 -16.22
N GLN A 196 0.86 -2.43 -15.19
CA GLN A 196 2.25 -2.12 -14.88
C GLN A 196 2.78 -3.10 -13.84
N GLN A 197 3.97 -3.64 -14.07
CA GLN A 197 4.71 -4.40 -13.08
C GLN A 197 5.85 -3.54 -12.51
N GLY A 198 6.02 -3.57 -11.20
CA GLY A 198 7.16 -2.98 -10.49
C GLY A 198 8.34 -3.94 -10.54
N GLY A 199 9.39 -3.54 -11.24
CA GLY A 199 10.73 -4.13 -11.23
C GLY A 199 11.74 -3.03 -10.93
#